data_AF-A0A969B1A3-F1
#
_entry.id   AF-A0A969B1A3-F1
#
_cell.length_a   1.000
_cell.length_b   1.000
_cell.length_c   1.000
_cell.angle_alpha   90.00
_cell.angle_beta   90.00
_cell.angle_gamma   90.00
#
_symmetry.space_group_name_H-M   'P 1'
#
loop_
_entity.id
_entity.type
_entity.pdbx_description
1 polymer ?
#
loop_
_entity_poly.entity_id
_entity_poly.type
_entity_poly.pdbx_seq_one_letter_code
_entity_poly.pdbx_strand_id
1 'polypeptide(L)' 'MNVAELQLQLHQAIDRISDSEKLEAIYTLLKGSKGPYEPMSMEEYVGVIDESRQQIKDGKYLSVDELEKESDTW' A
#
# COMPACT_ATOMS: atom_id res chain seq x y z
N MET A 1 -15.55 -0.62 13.90
CA MET A 1 -15.12 -1.43 12.75
C MET A 1 -13.88 -0.76 12.19
N ASN A 2 -12.75 -1.43 12.26
CA ASN A 2 -11.49 -0.85 11.80
C ASN A 2 -11.36 -0.99 10.27
N VAL A 3 -10.43 -0.25 9.65
CA VAL A 3 -10.25 -0.26 8.19
C VAL A 3 -9.86 -1.65 7.67
N ALA A 4 -9.10 -2.42 8.45
CA ALA A 4 -8.66 -3.77 8.08
C ALA A 4 -9.83 -4.77 8.02
N GLU A 5 -10.80 -4.68 8.94
CA GLU A 5 -12.01 -5.49 8.95
C GLU A 5 -12.90 -5.19 7.73
N LEU A 6 -13.01 -3.91 7.36
CA LEU A 6 -13.71 -3.47 6.16
C LEU A 6 -13.07 -4.01 4.88
N GLN A 7 -11.73 -3.94 4.80
CA GLN A 7 -10.97 -4.49 3.67
C GLN A 7 -11.17 -6.00 3.52
N LEU A 8 -11.11 -6.74 4.63
CA LEU A 8 -11.33 -8.19 4.63
C LEU A 8 -12.73 -8.54 4.15
N GLN A 9 -13.76 -7.84 4.63
CA GLN A 9 -15.14 -8.05 4.18
C GLN A 9 -15.33 -7.75 2.70
N LEU A 10 -14.65 -6.71 2.19
CA LEU A 10 -14.68 -6.35 0.78
C LEU A 10 -14.07 -7.46 -0.10
N HIS A 11 -12.89 -7.98 0.28
CA HIS A 11 -12.26 -9.10 -0.42
C HIS A 11 -13.16 -10.33 -0.44
N GLN A 12 -13.71 -10.72 0.72
CA GLN A 12 -14.62 -11.85 0.82
C GLN A 12 -15.90 -11.68 -0.01
N ALA A 13 -16.40 -10.45 -0.18
CA ALA A 13 -17.54 -10.16 -1.01
C ALA A 13 -17.21 -10.29 -2.51
N ILE A 14 -16.04 -9.82 -2.93
CA ILE A 14 -15.54 -9.93 -4.30
C ILE A 14 -15.26 -11.39 -4.67
N ASP A 15 -14.63 -12.16 -3.77
CA ASP A 15 -14.29 -13.58 -4.00
C ASP A 15 -15.54 -14.47 -4.19
N ARG A 16 -16.70 -14.03 -3.72
CA ARG A 16 -17.99 -14.72 -3.92
C ARG A 16 -18.60 -14.47 -5.29
N ILE A 17 -18.07 -13.54 -6.08
CA ILE A 17 -18.54 -13.22 -7.42
C ILE A 17 -17.85 -14.15 -8.41
N SER A 18 -18.58 -15.12 -8.94
CA SER A 18 -18.10 -16.05 -9.97
C SER A 18 -18.34 -15.56 -11.41
N ASP A 19 -18.97 -14.40 -11.57
CA ASP A 19 -19.33 -13.81 -12.85
C ASP A 19 -18.20 -12.88 -13.32
N SER A 20 -17.53 -13.26 -14.41
CA SER A 20 -16.38 -12.54 -14.95
C SER A 20 -16.71 -11.14 -15.45
N GLU A 21 -17.92 -10.90 -15.98
CA GLU A 21 -18.31 -9.57 -16.45
C GLU A 21 -18.52 -8.60 -15.28
N LYS A 22 -19.07 -9.11 -14.17
CA LYS A 22 -19.21 -8.33 -12.93
C LYS A 22 -17.85 -8.02 -12.29
N LEU A 23 -16.92 -8.98 -12.30
CA LEU A 23 -15.55 -8.75 -11.82
C LEU A 23 -14.82 -7.69 -12.66
N GLU A 24 -14.97 -7.72 -13.98
CA GLU A 24 -14.36 -6.74 -14.88
C GLU A 24 -14.92 -5.32 -14.67
N ALA A 25 -16.23 -5.21 -14.41
CA ALA A 25 -16.87 -3.94 -14.06
C ALA A 25 -16.35 -3.39 -12.72
N ILE A 26 -16.19 -4.24 -11.71
CA ILE A 26 -15.61 -3.86 -10.41
C ILE A 26 -14.15 -3.43 -10.58
N TYR A 27 -13.35 -4.18 -11.33
CA TYR A 27 -11.96 -3.82 -11.64
C TYR A 27 -11.88 -2.46 -12.33
N THR A 28 -12.74 -2.20 -13.30
CA THR A 28 -12.79 -0.92 -14.03
C THR A 28 -13.14 0.25 -13.11
N LEU A 29 -14.11 0.07 -12.20
CA LEU A 29 -14.48 1.08 -11.21
C LEU A 29 -13.35 1.37 -10.21
N LEU A 30 -12.68 0.32 -9.72
CA LEU A 30 -11.56 0.45 -8.77
C LEU A 30 -10.30 1.02 -9.44
N LYS A 31 -10.05 0.68 -10.70
CA LYS A 31 -8.93 1.23 -11.48
C LYS A 31 -9.10 2.72 -11.78
N GLY A 32 -10.34 3.18 -11.94
CA GLY A 32 -10.68 4.59 -12.16
C GLY A 32 -10.54 5.46 -10.91
N SER A 33 -10.62 4.87 -9.71
CA SER A 33 -10.34 5.57 -8.46
C SER A 33 -8.82 5.63 -8.24
N LYS A 34 -8.19 6.74 -8.64
CA LYS A 34 -6.86 7.09 -8.12
C LYS A 34 -6.99 7.37 -6.63
N GLY A 35 -6.75 6.34 -5.82
CA GLY A 35 -6.49 6.51 -4.39
C GLY A 35 -5.21 7.32 -4.18
N PRO A 36 -4.93 7.79 -2.96
CA PRO A 36 -3.70 8.53 -2.64
C PRO A 36 -2.42 7.68 -2.79
N TYR A 37 -2.57 6.37 -3.02
CA TYR A 37 -1.47 5.43 -3.15
C TYR A 37 -1.49 4.81 -4.55
N GLU A 38 -0.43 5.05 -5.32
CA GLU A 38 -0.21 4.41 -6.61
C GLU A 38 0.65 3.14 -6.42
N PRO A 39 0.37 2.05 -7.14
CA PRO A 39 1.22 0.87 -7.12
C PRO A 39 2.63 1.21 -7.59
N MET A 40 3.62 0.84 -6.79
CA MET A 40 5.03 0.99 -7.14
C MET A 40 5.42 0.01 -8.26
N SER A 41 6.23 0.46 -9.21
CA SER A 41 6.86 -0.43 -10.18
C SER A 41 7.93 -1.31 -9.52
N MET A 42 8.29 -2.43 -10.16
CA MET A 42 9.33 -3.31 -9.64
C MET A 42 10.70 -2.60 -9.51
N GLU A 43 10.99 -1.69 -10.44
CA GLU A 43 12.23 -0.91 -10.45
C GLU A 43 12.29 0.06 -9.26
N GLU A 44 11.19 0.76 -9.00
CA GLU A 44 11.07 1.64 -7.83
C GLU A 44 11.20 0.84 -6.51
N TYR A 45 10.59 -0.34 -6.44
CA TYR A 45 10.66 -1.20 -5.26
C TYR A 45 12.10 -1.65 -4.96
N VAL A 46 12.83 -2.08 -5.99
CA VAL A 46 14.26 -2.43 -5.86
C VAL A 46 15.09 -1.20 -5.47
N GLY A 47 14.78 -0.03 -6.05
CA GLY A 47 15.44 1.23 -5.71
C GLY A 47 15.34 1.60 -4.23
N VAL A 48 14.14 1.47 -3.64
CA VAL A 48 13.91 1.73 -2.20
C VAL A 48 14.70 0.76 -1.31
N ILE A 49 14.82 -0.51 -1.71
CA ILE A 49 15.63 -1.51 -0.99
C ILE A 49 17.11 -1.15 -1.03
N ASP A 50 17.62 -0.76 -2.20
CA ASP A 50 19.02 -0.40 -2.36
C ASP A 50 19.37 0.90 -1.63
N GLU A 51 18.45 1.86 -1.60
CA GLU A 51 18.57 3.05 -0.77
C GLU A 51 18.66 2.69 0.71
N SER A 52 17.77 1.83 1.20
CA SER A 52 17.75 1.36 2.59
C SER A 52 19.07 0.67 2.96
N ARG A 53 19.62 -0.16 2.06
CA ARG A 53 20.93 -0.80 2.24
C ARG A 53 22.05 0.23 2.34
N GLN A 54 21.98 1.31 1.55
CA GLN A 54 22.98 2.37 1.60
C GLN A 54 22.87 3.17 2.90
N GLN A 55 21.66 3.50 3.35
CA GLN A 55 21.43 4.18 4.64
C GLN A 55 22.00 3.38 5.81
N ILE A 56 21.81 2.05 5.81
CA ILE A 56 22.41 1.15 6.81
C ILE A 56 23.95 1.22 6.78
N LYS A 57 24.56 1.19 5.59
CA LYS A 57 26.02 1.30 5.44
C LYS A 57 26.55 2.65 5.90
N ASP A 58 25.80 3.71 5.64
CA ASP A 58 26.13 5.09 6.01
C ASP A 58 25.89 5.36 7.51
N GLY A 59 25.29 4.42 8.25
CA GLY A 59 24.91 4.62 9.65
C GLY A 59 23.80 5.65 9.84
N LYS A 60 22.95 5.85 8.83
CA LYS A 60 21.79 6.75 8.90
C LYS A 60 20.65 6.02 9.60
N TYR A 61 20.32 6.47 10.80
CA TYR A 61 19.22 5.95 11.60
C TYR A 61 18.39 7.12 12.11
N LEU A 62 17.11 6.86 12.34
CA LEU A 62 16.22 7.74 13.08
C LEU A 62 16.14 7.24 14.52
N SER A 63 16.16 8.16 15.47
CA SER A 63 15.82 7.87 16.85
C SER A 63 14.31 7.66 17.00
N VAL A 64 13.91 7.00 18.09
CA VAL A 64 12.49 6.77 18.42
C VAL A 64 11.75 8.10 18.53
N ASP A 65 12.35 9.11 19.17
CA ASP A 65 11.77 10.44 19.34
C ASP A 65 11.57 11.19 18.01
N GLU A 66 12.45 10.97 17.03
CA GLU A 66 12.29 11.53 15.68
C GLU A 66 11.17 10.81 14.91
N LEU A 67 11.09 9.49 15.06
CA LEU A 67 10.03 8.68 14.45
C LEU A 67 8.64 9.07 14.96
N GLU A 68 8.50 9.32 16.27
CA GLU A 68 7.23 9.74 16.88
C GLU A 68 6.77 11.10 16.34
N LYS A 69 7.68 12.07 16.17
CA LYS A 69 7.35 13.39 15.59
C LYS A 69 6.92 13.30 14.12
N GLU A 70 7.54 12.42 13.34
CA GLU A 70 7.15 12.20 11.95
C GLU A 70 5.78 11.53 11.85
N SER A 71 5.47 10.59 12.76
CA SER A 71 4.18 9.90 12.79
C SER A 71 3.00 10.83 13.07
N ASP A 72 3.19 11.93 13.81
CA ASP A 72 2.14 12.92 14.06
C ASP A 72 1.80 13.75 12.81
N THR A 73 2.63 13.69 11.77
CA THR A 73 2.51 14.49 10.54
C THR A 73 2.00 13.66 9.34
N TRP A 74 1.85 12.34 9.49
CA TRP A 74 1.33 11.41 8.47
C TRP A 74 -0.16 11.14 8.64
#